data_AF-A0A7C2V3F1-F1
#
_entry.id   AF-A0A7C2V3F1-F1
#
_cell.length_a   1.000
_cell.length_b   1.000
_cell.length_c   1.000
_cell.angle_alpha   90.00
_cell.angle_beta   90.00
_cell.angle_gamma   90.00
#
_symmetry.space_group_name_H-M   'P 1'
#
loop_
_entity.id
_entity.type
_entity.pdbx_description
1 polymer ?
#
loop_
_entity_poly.entity_id
_entity_poly.type
_entity_poly.pdbx_seq_one_letter_code
_entity_poly.pdbx_strand_id
1 'polypeptide(L)'
;MDKRCIIIGAGINIAPARLALINSNVNDGDYVILVGSNSDALNALAEFARQVYQDLNIEVKPITIDTQVNLVDSVSTLRGIIEANSPCSVVIGIAGDRWVTTVLSFLAMTLATVGGFIDVSVDRVFIMPGDKSEPIDWPTVPRLVDLSLAEYRVLKLICSGYSLAKEITKGYASKFNETISLQAIERMLAKLKARGIINSKPVGKALMHEATELGKILTC
;
A
#
# COMPACT_ATOMS: atom_id res chain seq x y z
N MET A 1 17.98 6.25 11.97
CA MET A 1 17.78 4.94 11.34
C MET A 1 16.51 5.06 10.55
N ASP A 2 16.56 4.80 9.25
CA ASP A 2 15.35 4.73 8.42
C ASP A 2 14.57 3.51 8.89
N LYS A 3 13.35 3.74 9.39
CA LYS A 3 12.47 2.68 9.88
C LYS A 3 12.20 1.71 8.72
N ARG A 4 12.26 0.40 8.96
CA ARG A 4 11.91 -0.60 7.95
C ARG A 4 10.59 -1.26 8.28
N CYS A 5 9.77 -1.44 7.26
CA CYS A 5 8.47 -2.07 7.32
C CYS A 5 8.58 -3.39 6.56
N ILE A 6 8.57 -4.50 7.28
CA ILE A 6 8.71 -5.85 6.70
C ILE A 6 7.32 -6.47 6.63
N ILE A 7 6.82 -6.76 5.44
CA ILE A 7 5.51 -7.36 5.23
C ILE A 7 5.69 -8.78 4.74
N ILE A 8 5.19 -9.76 5.48
CA ILE A 8 5.27 -11.18 5.12
C ILE A 8 3.88 -11.75 4.92
N GLY A 9 3.60 -12.21 3.70
CA GLY A 9 2.39 -12.96 3.37
C GLY A 9 2.51 -14.41 3.82
N ALA A 10 1.49 -14.91 4.51
CA ALA A 10 1.42 -16.26 5.03
C ALA A 10 0.12 -16.95 4.60
N GLY A 11 0.24 -18.23 4.27
CA GLY A 11 -0.90 -19.13 4.07
C GLY A 11 -1.17 -19.94 5.34
N ILE A 12 -2.07 -20.91 5.23
CA ILE A 12 -2.33 -21.87 6.33
C ILE A 12 -1.06 -22.64 6.70
N ASN A 13 -0.26 -23.02 5.70
CA ASN A 13 1.09 -23.53 5.93
C ASN A 13 2.06 -22.36 6.11
N ILE A 14 2.60 -22.22 7.31
CA ILE A 14 3.50 -21.11 7.66
C ILE A 14 4.97 -21.37 7.34
N ALA A 15 5.35 -22.58 6.92
CA ALA A 15 6.77 -22.89 6.66
C ALA A 15 7.41 -21.96 5.61
N PRO A 16 6.76 -21.65 4.46
CA PRO A 16 7.30 -20.68 3.51
C PRO A 16 7.38 -19.27 4.10
N ALA A 17 6.42 -18.87 4.94
CA ALA A 17 6.42 -17.56 5.58
C ALA A 17 7.54 -17.42 6.63
N ARG A 18 7.91 -18.50 7.33
CA ARG A 18 9.08 -18.52 8.22
C ARG A 18 10.37 -18.29 7.44
N LEU A 19 10.53 -18.94 6.29
CA LEU A 19 11.69 -18.71 5.42
C LEU A 19 11.70 -17.29 4.87
N ALA A 20 10.53 -16.75 4.50
CA ALA A 20 10.42 -15.36 4.05
C ALA A 20 10.82 -14.36 5.15
N LEU A 21 10.43 -14.60 6.41
CA LEU A 21 10.87 -13.80 7.56
C LEU A 21 12.38 -13.84 7.80
N ILE A 22 13.02 -14.98 7.55
CA ILE A 22 14.48 -15.10 7.68
C ILE A 22 15.16 -14.34 6.53
N ASN A 23 14.66 -14.52 5.30
CA ASN A 23 15.22 -13.90 4.10
C ASN A 23 14.95 -12.40 3.99
N SER A 24 14.07 -11.82 4.82
CA SER A 24 13.85 -10.37 4.87
C SER A 24 14.92 -9.61 5.67
N ASN A 25 15.86 -10.31 6.30
CA ASN A 25 16.94 -9.74 7.11
C ASN A 25 16.39 -8.79 8.18
N VAL A 26 15.55 -9.30 9.09
CA VAL A 26 14.97 -8.53 10.20
C VAL A 26 16.11 -8.03 11.12
N ASN A 27 16.04 -6.77 11.52
CA ASN A 27 17.00 -6.08 12.38
C ASN A 27 16.29 -5.25 13.47
N ASP A 28 17.08 -4.71 14.41
CA ASP A 28 16.59 -3.83 15.47
C ASP A 28 15.82 -2.62 14.93
N GLY A 29 14.64 -2.38 15.52
CA GLY A 29 13.75 -1.27 15.16
C GLY A 29 12.84 -1.57 13.97
N ASP A 30 12.90 -2.76 13.38
CA ASP A 30 12.01 -3.14 12.28
C ASP A 30 10.56 -3.33 12.75
N TYR A 31 9.62 -2.88 11.90
CA TYR A 31 8.18 -3.07 12.06
C TYR A 31 7.71 -4.22 11.15
N VAL A 32 7.42 -5.38 11.75
CA VAL A 32 7.06 -6.61 11.04
C VAL A 32 5.53 -6.77 11.00
N ILE A 33 4.98 -6.77 9.79
CA ILE A 33 3.57 -6.99 9.49
C ILE A 33 3.41 -8.40 8.91
N LEU A 34 2.68 -9.26 9.60
CA LEU A 34 2.35 -10.60 9.11
C LEU A 34 0.94 -10.58 8.53
N VAL A 35 0.78 -10.97 7.26
CA VAL A 35 -0.48 -10.83 6.53
C VAL A 35 -0.97 -12.21 6.10
N GLY A 36 -2.20 -12.56 6.41
CA GLY A 36 -2.74 -13.88 6.09
C GLY A 36 -4.26 -13.95 6.23
N SER A 37 -4.87 -15.04 5.78
CA SER A 37 -6.32 -15.28 5.86
C SER A 37 -6.73 -16.11 7.08
N ASN A 38 -5.76 -16.66 7.83
CA ASN A 38 -5.99 -17.54 8.96
C ASN A 38 -5.29 -17.01 10.23
N SER A 39 -6.07 -16.74 11.27
CA SER A 39 -5.58 -16.16 12.53
C SER A 39 -4.60 -17.08 13.27
N ASP A 40 -4.85 -18.38 13.28
CA ASP A 40 -4.04 -19.34 14.04
C ASP A 40 -2.65 -19.49 13.41
N ALA A 41 -2.59 -19.56 12.08
CA ALA A 41 -1.35 -19.54 11.31
C ALA A 41 -0.57 -18.25 11.57
N LEU A 42 -1.23 -17.09 11.55
CA LEU A 42 -0.58 -15.81 11.82
C LEU A 42 -0.07 -15.69 13.26
N ASN A 43 -0.82 -16.18 14.23
CA ASN A 43 -0.39 -16.18 15.63
C ASN A 43 0.83 -17.08 15.83
N ALA A 44 0.83 -18.28 15.25
CA ALA A 44 1.97 -19.19 15.30
C ALA A 44 3.21 -18.60 14.59
N LEU A 45 3.03 -17.84 13.51
CA LEU A 45 4.11 -17.13 12.84
C LEU A 45 4.63 -15.94 13.67
N ALA A 46 3.73 -15.22 14.35
CA ALA A 46 4.09 -14.11 15.23
C ALA A 46 4.90 -14.59 16.44
N GLU A 47 4.49 -15.71 17.05
CA GLU A 47 5.25 -16.37 18.12
C GLU A 47 6.63 -16.80 17.65
N PHE A 48 6.71 -17.43 16.47
CA PHE A 48 7.99 -17.78 15.87
C PHE A 48 8.89 -16.56 15.67
N ALA A 49 8.35 -15.47 15.10
CA ALA A 49 9.12 -14.24 14.88
C ALA A 49 9.67 -13.67 16.21
N ARG A 50 8.84 -13.62 17.25
CA ARG A 50 9.24 -13.13 18.58
C ARG A 50 10.29 -14.01 19.24
N GLN A 51 10.26 -15.33 19.01
CA GLN A 51 11.26 -16.25 19.54
C GLN A 51 12.60 -16.14 18.82
N VAL A 52 12.58 -16.13 17.48
CA VAL A 52 13.80 -16.07 16.67
C VAL A 52 14.52 -14.74 16.82
N TYR A 53 13.76 -13.66 16.99
CA TYR A 53 14.27 -12.29 17.11
C TYR A 53 14.09 -11.73 18.53
N GLN A 54 14.08 -12.58 19.56
CA GLN A 54 13.86 -12.18 20.95
C GLN A 54 14.88 -11.16 21.48
N ASP A 55 16.10 -11.19 20.92
CA ASP A 55 17.19 -10.29 21.28
C ASP A 55 17.11 -8.95 20.52
N LEU A 56 16.16 -8.81 19.58
CA LEU A 56 15.94 -7.60 18.81
C LEU A 56 14.71 -6.84 19.30
N ASN A 57 14.80 -5.50 19.29
CA ASN A 57 13.66 -4.64 19.58
C ASN A 57 12.81 -4.45 18.32
N ILE A 58 12.01 -5.46 17.98
CA ILE A 58 11.08 -5.45 16.84
C ILE A 58 9.62 -5.37 17.29
N GLU A 59 8.78 -4.76 16.46
CA GLU A 59 7.32 -4.81 16.64
C GLU A 59 6.72 -5.81 15.64
N VAL A 60 5.97 -6.80 16.14
CA VAL A 60 5.34 -7.82 15.30
C VAL A 60 3.81 -7.69 15.37
N LYS A 61 3.19 -7.36 14.23
CA LYS A 61 1.75 -7.16 14.09
C LYS A 61 1.14 -8.15 13.08
N PRO A 62 0.35 -9.15 13.54
CA PRO A 62 -0.45 -9.97 12.64
C PRO A 62 -1.69 -9.20 12.15
N ILE A 63 -2.00 -9.35 10.87
CA ILE A 63 -3.17 -8.77 10.18
C ILE A 63 -3.86 -9.89 9.41
N THR A 64 -5.08 -10.21 9.86
CA THR A 64 -5.95 -11.11 9.13
C THR A 64 -6.70 -10.35 8.04
N ILE A 65 -6.59 -10.81 6.80
CA ILE A 65 -7.38 -10.31 5.68
C ILE A 65 -8.53 -11.26 5.44
N ASP A 66 -9.74 -10.72 5.50
CA ASP A 66 -10.94 -11.44 5.13
C ASP A 66 -10.97 -11.67 3.62
N THR A 67 -11.17 -12.92 3.20
CA THR A 67 -11.26 -13.31 1.79
C THR A 67 -12.57 -12.86 1.13
N GLN A 68 -13.56 -12.42 1.92
CA GLN A 68 -14.80 -11.84 1.44
C GLN A 68 -14.69 -10.33 1.19
N VAL A 69 -13.65 -9.68 1.71
CA VAL A 69 -13.37 -8.26 1.45
C VAL A 69 -12.77 -8.11 0.07
N ASN A 70 -13.13 -7.04 -0.64
CA ASN A 70 -12.61 -6.80 -1.97
C ASN A 70 -11.10 -6.47 -1.93
N LEU A 71 -10.45 -6.59 -3.09
CA LEU A 71 -9.02 -6.35 -3.23
C LEU A 71 -8.63 -4.92 -2.83
N VAL A 72 -9.49 -3.95 -3.16
CA VAL A 72 -9.23 -2.52 -2.99
C VAL A 72 -9.11 -2.18 -1.51
N ASP A 73 -10.10 -2.57 -0.71
CA ASP A 73 -10.15 -2.31 0.73
C ASP A 73 -9.00 -3.03 1.45
N SER A 74 -8.64 -4.24 1.00
CA SER A 74 -7.50 -5.00 1.54
C SER A 74 -6.18 -4.27 1.31
N VAL A 75 -5.94 -3.81 0.08
CA VAL A 75 -4.71 -3.07 -0.29
C VAL A 75 -4.68 -1.70 0.41
N SER A 76 -5.79 -0.96 0.40
CA SER A 76 -5.91 0.33 1.08
C SER A 76 -5.65 0.24 2.58
N THR A 77 -6.14 -0.80 3.25
CA THR A 77 -5.90 -1.04 4.68
C THR A 77 -4.41 -1.26 4.95
N LEU A 78 -3.75 -2.15 4.19
CA LEU A 78 -2.32 -2.40 4.35
C LEU A 78 -1.48 -1.15 4.03
N ARG A 79 -1.83 -0.43 2.95
CA ARG A 79 -1.17 0.82 2.57
C ARG A 79 -1.27 1.86 3.67
N GLY A 80 -2.45 2.06 4.25
CA GLY A 80 -2.67 2.99 5.36
C GLY A 80 -1.84 2.66 6.61
N ILE A 81 -1.64 1.37 6.90
CA ILE A 81 -0.76 0.94 8.01
C ILE A 81 0.70 1.28 7.73
N ILE A 82 1.17 1.09 6.49
CA ILE A 82 2.53 1.44 6.09
C ILE A 82 2.72 2.97 6.10
N GLU A 83 1.74 3.71 5.58
CA GLU A 83 1.72 5.18 5.61
C GLU A 83 1.81 5.74 7.02
N ALA A 84 1.11 5.15 7.99
CA ALA A 84 1.19 5.54 9.39
C ALA A 84 2.56 5.31 10.03
N ASN A 85 3.43 4.53 9.38
CA ASN A 85 4.79 4.26 9.80
C ASN A 85 5.85 5.02 8.98
N SER A 86 5.44 5.92 8.09
CA SER A 86 6.33 6.77 7.30
C SER A 86 7.17 7.74 8.17
N PRO A 87 8.44 8.05 7.82
CA PRO A 87 9.18 7.52 6.66
C PRO A 87 9.59 6.06 6.87
N CYS A 88 9.37 5.23 5.84
CA CYS A 88 9.65 3.78 5.94
C CYS A 88 10.18 3.15 4.65
N SER A 89 11.21 2.31 4.76
CA SER A 89 11.67 1.43 3.69
C SER A 89 10.99 0.06 3.79
N VAL A 90 10.38 -0.39 2.70
CA VAL A 90 9.46 -1.52 2.68
C VAL A 90 10.10 -2.76 2.03
N VAL A 91 10.04 -3.88 2.74
CA VAL A 91 10.38 -5.22 2.21
C VAL A 91 9.13 -6.09 2.22
N ILE A 92 8.80 -6.71 1.09
CA ILE A 92 7.61 -7.57 0.95
C ILE A 92 8.04 -9.00 0.59
N GLY A 93 7.84 -9.93 1.52
CA GLY A 93 8.02 -11.36 1.29
C GLY A 93 6.68 -12.05 1.04
N ILE A 94 6.48 -12.60 -0.15
CA ILE A 94 5.24 -13.25 -0.56
C ILE A 94 5.39 -14.76 -0.39
N ALA A 95 4.73 -15.31 0.63
CA ALA A 95 4.75 -16.75 0.92
C ALA A 95 3.34 -17.30 1.24
N GLY A 96 2.31 -16.56 0.82
CA GLY A 96 0.91 -16.80 1.17
C GLY A 96 0.12 -17.58 0.13
N ASP A 97 -1.17 -17.77 0.41
CA ASP A 97 -2.11 -18.30 -0.57
C ASP A 97 -2.29 -17.35 -1.78
N ARG A 98 -3.08 -17.76 -2.77
CA ARG A 98 -3.32 -16.96 -3.99
C ARG A 98 -3.92 -15.60 -3.69
N TRP A 99 -4.77 -15.51 -2.67
CA TRP A 99 -5.44 -14.26 -2.31
C TRP A 99 -4.46 -13.28 -1.68
N VAL A 100 -3.75 -13.72 -0.64
CA VAL A 100 -2.70 -12.92 0.04
C VAL A 100 -1.62 -12.51 -0.94
N THR A 101 -1.20 -13.40 -1.83
CA THR A 101 -0.24 -13.11 -2.90
C THR A 101 -0.73 -11.99 -3.81
N THR A 102 -2.01 -12.03 -4.21
CA THR A 102 -2.60 -10.98 -5.05
C THR A 102 -2.61 -9.64 -4.32
N VAL A 103 -3.08 -9.61 -3.07
CA VAL A 103 -3.13 -8.39 -2.26
C VAL A 103 -1.73 -7.77 -2.11
N LEU A 104 -0.73 -8.57 -1.73
CA LEU A 104 0.64 -8.07 -1.53
C LEU A 104 1.30 -7.62 -2.83
N SER A 105 1.00 -8.28 -3.95
CA SER A 105 1.47 -7.85 -5.27
C SER A 105 0.90 -6.48 -5.64
N PHE A 106 -0.41 -6.27 -5.45
CA PHE A 106 -1.03 -4.96 -5.69
C PHE A 106 -0.54 -3.89 -4.71
N LEU A 107 -0.30 -4.25 -3.44
CA LEU A 107 0.31 -3.35 -2.47
C LEU A 107 1.71 -2.91 -2.93
N ALA A 108 2.55 -3.84 -3.38
CA ALA A 108 3.89 -3.52 -3.89
C ALA A 108 3.82 -2.51 -5.04
N MET A 109 2.97 -2.77 -6.03
CA MET A 109 2.80 -1.88 -7.20
C MET A 109 2.21 -0.52 -6.82
N THR A 110 1.33 -0.50 -5.82
CA THR A 110 0.74 0.72 -5.25
C THR A 110 1.80 1.57 -4.58
N LEU A 111 2.60 0.98 -3.69
CA LEU A 111 3.70 1.67 -3.00
C LEU A 111 4.77 2.14 -3.99
N ALA A 112 5.07 1.38 -5.04
CA ALA A 112 5.95 1.84 -6.11
C ALA A 112 5.39 3.05 -6.89
N THR A 113 4.06 3.20 -6.92
CA THR A 113 3.36 4.29 -7.61
C THR A 113 3.30 5.56 -6.76
N VAL A 114 2.91 5.45 -5.49
CA VAL A 114 2.64 6.62 -4.63
C VAL A 114 3.63 6.82 -3.50
N GLY A 115 4.47 5.82 -3.20
CA GLY A 115 5.39 5.82 -2.04
C GLY A 115 6.29 7.05 -1.99
N GLY A 116 6.82 7.48 -3.13
CA GLY A 116 7.65 8.69 -3.22
C GLY A 116 6.94 10.00 -2.84
N PHE A 117 5.60 10.02 -2.77
CA PHE A 117 4.83 11.19 -2.31
C PHE A 117 4.52 11.17 -0.81
N ILE A 118 4.80 10.06 -0.14
CA ILE A 118 4.47 9.79 1.28
C ILE A 118 5.69 9.29 2.05
N ASP A 119 6.91 9.53 1.54
CA ASP A 119 8.19 9.12 2.13
C ASP A 119 8.27 7.61 2.44
N VAL A 120 7.70 6.79 1.54
CA VAL A 120 7.79 5.33 1.56
C VAL A 120 8.54 4.84 0.33
N SER A 121 9.57 4.03 0.52
CA SER A 121 10.29 3.37 -0.57
C SER A 121 10.06 1.86 -0.53
N VAL A 122 9.93 1.22 -1.68
CA VAL A 122 9.93 -0.24 -1.78
C VAL A 122 11.35 -0.68 -2.09
N ASP A 123 12.00 -1.31 -1.13
CA ASP A 123 13.40 -1.75 -1.23
C ASP A 123 13.51 -3.13 -1.89
N ARG A 124 12.65 -4.06 -1.46
CA ARG A 124 12.69 -5.44 -1.96
C ARG A 124 11.31 -6.08 -1.98
N VAL A 125 11.01 -6.79 -3.06
CA VAL A 125 9.83 -7.65 -3.17
C VAL A 125 10.30 -9.01 -3.67
N PHE A 126 9.93 -10.07 -2.98
CA PHE A 126 10.31 -11.43 -3.37
C PHE A 126 9.20 -12.43 -3.08
N ILE A 127 9.23 -13.52 -3.80
CA ILE A 127 8.35 -14.68 -3.59
C ILE A 127 9.17 -15.77 -2.92
N MET A 128 8.60 -16.41 -1.90
CA MET A 128 9.17 -17.60 -1.28
C MET A 128 8.41 -18.84 -1.77
N PRO A 129 8.99 -19.63 -2.70
CA PRO A 129 8.37 -20.86 -3.16
C PRO A 129 8.30 -21.88 -2.03
N GLY A 130 7.19 -22.62 -1.91
CA GLY A 130 7.01 -23.55 -0.79
C GLY A 130 7.96 -24.76 -0.78
N ASP A 131 8.60 -25.06 -1.91
CA ASP A 131 9.48 -26.19 -2.16
C ASP A 131 10.98 -25.81 -2.18
N LYS A 132 11.32 -24.52 -2.06
CA LYS A 132 12.70 -24.02 -2.19
C LYS A 132 13.09 -23.18 -0.99
N SER A 133 14.38 -23.23 -0.66
CA SER A 133 14.97 -22.38 0.39
C SER A 133 15.35 -20.98 -0.10
N GLU A 134 15.40 -20.77 -1.41
CA GLU A 134 15.88 -19.53 -2.02
C GLU A 134 14.71 -18.64 -2.47
N PRO A 135 14.73 -17.33 -2.11
CA PRO A 135 13.74 -16.38 -2.57
C PRO A 135 13.89 -16.09 -4.07
N ILE A 136 12.76 -15.82 -4.73
CA ILE A 136 12.73 -15.31 -6.10
C ILE A 136 12.43 -13.82 -6.02
N ASP A 137 13.45 -13.00 -6.21
CA ASP A 137 13.34 -11.55 -6.21
C ASP A 137 12.63 -11.03 -7.47
N TRP A 138 11.74 -10.05 -7.27
CA TRP A 138 11.20 -9.28 -8.38
C TRP A 138 12.31 -8.39 -8.96
N PRO A 139 12.62 -8.50 -10.26
CA PRO A 139 13.67 -7.66 -10.86
C PRO A 139 13.34 -6.16 -10.78
N THR A 140 12.06 -5.82 -10.83
CA THR A 140 11.55 -4.45 -10.69
C THR A 140 10.11 -4.51 -10.20
N VAL A 141 9.73 -3.59 -9.31
CA VAL A 141 8.34 -3.42 -8.89
C VAL A 141 7.66 -2.43 -9.84
N PRO A 142 6.71 -2.88 -10.68
CA PRO A 142 6.08 -2.00 -11.66
C PRO A 142 5.14 -1.00 -10.97
N ARG A 143 5.04 0.21 -11.54
CA ARG A 143 4.01 1.18 -11.16
C ARG A 143 2.69 0.83 -11.84
N LEU A 144 1.57 1.01 -11.13
CA LEU A 144 0.23 0.83 -11.71
C LEU A 144 -0.09 1.93 -12.71
N VAL A 145 0.39 3.15 -12.45
CA VAL A 145 0.18 4.31 -13.29
C VAL A 145 1.24 5.37 -12.96
N ASP A 146 1.61 6.20 -13.93
CA ASP A 146 2.41 7.39 -13.64
C ASP A 146 1.52 8.51 -13.09
N LEU A 147 1.89 9.01 -11.91
CA LEU A 147 1.26 10.14 -11.26
C LEU A 147 2.31 11.21 -10.97
N SER A 148 1.93 12.48 -11.09
CA SER A 148 2.69 13.58 -10.51
C SER A 148 2.23 13.88 -9.08
N LEU A 149 3.06 14.54 -8.28
CA LEU A 149 2.71 14.94 -6.91
C LEU A 149 1.42 15.78 -6.85
N ALA A 150 1.24 16.71 -7.81
CA ALA A 150 0.02 17.52 -7.87
C ALA A 150 -1.23 16.68 -8.16
N GLU A 151 -1.13 15.69 -9.05
CA GLU A 151 -2.23 14.77 -9.35
C GLU A 151 -2.55 13.86 -8.16
N TYR A 152 -1.53 13.34 -7.47
CA TYR A 152 -1.69 12.58 -6.23
C TYR A 152 -2.42 13.40 -5.15
N ARG A 153 -2.02 14.67 -4.95
CA ARG A 153 -2.66 15.58 -3.99
C ARG A 153 -4.12 15.87 -4.33
N VAL A 154 -4.44 16.04 -5.60
CA VAL A 154 -5.83 16.18 -6.08
C VAL A 154 -6.63 14.90 -5.78
N LEU A 155 -6.07 13.73 -6.07
CA LEU A 155 -6.71 12.45 -5.78
C LEU A 155 -6.93 12.26 -4.26
N LYS A 156 -5.96 12.67 -3.43
CA LYS A 156 -6.06 12.63 -1.96
C LYS A 156 -7.21 13.50 -1.43
N LEU A 157 -7.42 14.68 -2.03
CA LEU A 157 -8.56 15.52 -1.70
C LEU A 157 -9.89 14.85 -2.09
N ILE A 158 -9.96 14.20 -3.25
CA ILE A 158 -11.17 13.46 -3.66
C ILE A 158 -11.47 12.32 -2.68
N CYS A 159 -10.45 11.54 -2.29
CA CYS A 159 -10.58 10.51 -1.25
C CYS A 159 -11.00 11.07 0.12
N SER A 160 -10.71 12.34 0.39
CA SER A 160 -11.11 13.04 1.62
C SER A 160 -12.49 13.71 1.53
N GLY A 161 -13.24 13.48 0.45
CA GLY A 161 -14.61 13.99 0.27
C GLY A 161 -14.75 15.29 -0.53
N TYR A 162 -13.66 15.85 -1.07
CA TYR A 162 -13.74 17.02 -1.95
C TYR A 162 -14.16 16.58 -3.35
N SER A 163 -15.38 16.95 -3.77
CA SER A 163 -15.98 16.35 -4.96
C SER A 163 -16.07 17.32 -6.15
N LEU A 164 -16.08 18.63 -5.90
CA LEU A 164 -16.18 19.65 -6.94
C LEU A 164 -14.83 20.33 -7.20
N ALA A 165 -14.55 20.71 -8.45
CA ALA A 165 -13.30 21.39 -8.82
C ALA A 165 -13.00 22.65 -7.96
N LYS A 166 -14.02 23.44 -7.63
CA LYS A 166 -13.89 24.62 -6.75
C LYS A 166 -13.54 24.23 -5.31
N GLU A 167 -14.12 23.14 -4.80
CA GLU A 167 -13.81 22.62 -3.46
C GLU A 167 -12.38 22.11 -3.41
N ILE A 168 -11.98 21.32 -4.41
CA ILE A 168 -10.62 20.79 -4.54
C ILE A 168 -9.61 21.94 -4.62
N THR A 169 -9.90 23.01 -5.38
CA THR A 169 -9.01 24.18 -5.47
C THR A 169 -8.79 24.84 -4.10
N LYS A 170 -9.87 25.04 -3.32
CA LYS A 170 -9.78 25.58 -1.95
C LYS A 170 -9.08 24.60 -0.98
N GLY A 171 -9.40 23.31 -1.10
CA GLY A 171 -8.78 22.23 -0.34
C GLY A 171 -7.28 22.15 -0.59
N TYR A 172 -6.85 22.32 -1.84
CA TYR A 172 -5.44 22.29 -2.21
C TYR A 172 -4.66 23.42 -1.54
N ALA A 173 -5.18 24.65 -1.63
CA ALA A 173 -4.57 25.82 -0.98
C ALA A 173 -4.48 25.67 0.54
N SER A 174 -5.54 25.16 1.18
CA SER A 174 -5.59 25.03 2.64
C SER A 174 -4.79 23.84 3.19
N LYS A 175 -4.76 22.70 2.50
CA LYS A 175 -4.09 21.48 2.96
C LYS A 175 -2.61 21.44 2.62
N PHE A 176 -2.21 22.03 1.49
CA PHE A 176 -0.82 21.96 1.00
C PHE A 176 -0.10 23.31 1.03
N ASN A 177 -0.76 24.38 1.48
CA ASN A 177 -0.21 25.74 1.54
C ASN A 177 0.35 26.23 0.19
N GLU A 178 -0.26 25.80 -0.91
CA GLU A 178 0.14 26.12 -2.28
C GLU A 178 -1.06 26.61 -3.08
N THR A 179 -0.93 27.75 -3.76
CA THR A 179 -2.01 28.26 -4.61
C THR A 179 -2.02 27.53 -5.95
N ILE A 180 -3.19 27.10 -6.39
CA ILE A 180 -3.40 26.50 -7.70
C ILE A 180 -4.62 27.11 -8.37
N SER A 181 -4.57 27.32 -9.69
CA SER A 181 -5.71 27.87 -10.42
C SER A 181 -6.78 26.81 -10.64
N LEU A 182 -8.05 27.24 -10.69
CA LEU A 182 -9.17 26.36 -11.01
C LEU A 182 -8.96 25.65 -12.35
N GLN A 183 -8.45 26.37 -13.36
CA GLN A 183 -8.17 25.81 -14.67
C GLN A 183 -7.11 24.71 -14.64
N ALA A 184 -6.09 24.82 -13.78
CA ALA A 184 -5.10 23.77 -13.59
C ALA A 184 -5.72 22.52 -12.95
N ILE A 185 -6.61 22.70 -11.96
CA ILE A 185 -7.36 21.61 -11.33
C ILE A 185 -8.26 20.91 -12.35
N GLU A 186 -9.01 21.65 -13.16
CA GLU A 186 -9.86 21.08 -14.21
C GLU A 186 -9.06 20.26 -15.24
N ARG A 187 -7.88 20.75 -15.64
CA ARG A 187 -6.97 20.00 -16.52
C ARG A 187 -6.48 18.70 -15.86
N MET A 188 -6.13 18.73 -14.58
CA MET A 188 -5.72 17.52 -13.85
C MET A 188 -6.87 16.53 -13.70
N LEU A 189 -8.08 16.98 -13.38
CA LEU A 189 -9.27 16.15 -13.29
C LEU A 189 -9.57 15.48 -14.64
N ALA A 190 -9.44 16.21 -15.75
CA ALA A 190 -9.58 15.63 -17.08
C ALA A 190 -8.54 14.53 -17.35
N LYS A 191 -7.27 14.73 -16.96
CA LYS A 191 -6.21 13.71 -17.09
C LYS A 191 -6.44 12.49 -16.20
N LEU A 192 -6.85 12.69 -14.95
CA LEU A 192 -7.18 11.60 -14.02
C LEU A 192 -8.36 10.78 -14.54
N LYS A 193 -9.39 11.45 -15.10
CA LYS A 193 -10.52 10.79 -15.73
C LYS A 193 -10.11 9.99 -16.98
N ALA A 194 -9.28 10.57 -17.84
CA ALA A 194 -8.78 9.90 -19.05
C ALA A 194 -7.99 8.63 -18.74
N ARG A 195 -7.28 8.58 -17.59
CA ARG A 195 -6.58 7.39 -17.08
C ARG A 195 -7.46 6.43 -16.28
N GLY A 196 -8.77 6.71 -16.14
CA GLY A 196 -9.69 5.86 -15.38
C GLY A 196 -9.45 5.86 -13.87
N ILE A 197 -8.76 6.86 -13.32
CA ILE A 197 -8.46 6.99 -11.88
C ILE A 197 -9.63 7.62 -11.13
N ILE A 198 -10.39 8.49 -11.80
CA ILE A 198 -11.62 9.10 -11.27
C ILE A 198 -12.76 8.96 -12.27
N ASN A 199 -13.97 8.92 -11.74
CA ASN A 199 -15.21 9.11 -12.49
C ASN A 199 -15.73 10.54 -12.32
N SER A 200 -16.63 10.95 -13.21
CA SER A 200 -17.27 12.25 -13.09
C SER A 200 -18.74 12.17 -13.49
N LYS A 201 -19.61 12.72 -12.64
CA LYS A 201 -21.06 12.76 -12.85
C LYS A 201 -21.53 14.22 -12.85
N PRO A 202 -22.45 14.62 -13.75
CA PRO A 202 -22.99 15.97 -13.73
C PRO A 202 -23.86 16.18 -12.48
N VAL A 203 -23.65 17.31 -11.80
CA VAL A 203 -24.46 17.79 -10.68
C VAL A 203 -24.80 19.26 -10.96
N GLY A 204 -26.00 19.49 -11.50
CA GLY A 204 -26.41 20.80 -12.00
C GLY A 204 -25.52 21.26 -13.16
N LYS A 205 -24.84 22.40 -12.98
CA LYS A 205 -23.89 22.95 -13.97
C LYS A 205 -22.43 22.52 -13.73
N ALA A 206 -22.16 21.75 -12.68
CA ALA A 206 -20.82 21.31 -12.31
C ALA A 206 -20.65 19.79 -12.53
N LEU A 207 -19.39 19.33 -12.45
CA LEU A 207 -19.06 17.91 -12.40
C LEU A 207 -18.62 17.55 -10.99
N MET A 208 -19.21 16.48 -10.46
CA MET A 208 -18.82 15.82 -9.23
C MET A 208 -17.86 14.69 -9.56
N HIS A 209 -16.74 14.63 -8.85
CA HIS A 209 -15.65 13.70 -9.09
C HIS A 209 -15.57 12.69 -7.94
N GLU A 210 -15.42 11.41 -8.29
CA GLU A 210 -15.31 10.29 -7.34
C GLU A 210 -14.14 9.39 -7.76
N ALA A 211 -13.41 8.83 -6.81
CA ALA A 211 -12.34 7.88 -7.11
C ALA A 211 -12.90 6.56 -7.69
N THR A 212 -12.25 6.02 -8.72
CA THR A 212 -12.50 4.65 -9.16
C THR A 212 -11.82 3.66 -8.22
N GLU A 213 -12.01 2.35 -8.42
CA GLU A 213 -11.29 1.32 -7.66
C GLU A 213 -9.76 1.47 -7.77
N LEU A 214 -9.25 1.86 -8.93
CA LEU A 214 -7.81 2.19 -9.10
C LEU A 214 -7.43 3.43 -8.29
N GLY A 215 -8.24 4.49 -8.34
CA GLY A 215 -8.00 5.70 -7.54
C GLY A 215 -8.05 5.44 -6.04
N LYS A 216 -8.94 4.55 -5.59
CA LYS A 216 -9.02 4.10 -4.20
C LYS A 216 -7.75 3.36 -3.82
N ILE A 217 -7.40 2.28 -4.52
CA ILE A 217 -6.16 1.50 -4.25
C ILE A 217 -4.92 2.41 -4.11
N LEU A 218 -4.83 3.49 -4.90
CA LEU A 218 -3.68 4.38 -4.89
C LEU A 218 -3.67 5.39 -3.73
N THR A 219 -4.82 5.85 -3.22
CA THR A 219 -4.83 7.02 -2.31
C THR A 219 -5.96 7.05 -1.28
N CYS A 220 -7.04 6.30 -1.49
CA CYS A 220 -8.05 6.07 -0.46
C CYS A 220 -7.61 4.81 0.32
#